data_AF-A0A545VHM1-F1
#
_entry.id   AF-A0A545VHM1-F1
#
_cell.length_a   1.000
_cell.length_b   1.000
_cell.length_c   1.000
_cell.angle_alpha   90.00
_cell.angle_beta   90.00
_cell.angle_gamma   90.00
#
_symmetry.space_group_name_H-M   'P 1'
#
loop_
_entity.id
_entity.type
_entity.pdbx_description
1 polymer ?
#
loop_
_entity_poly.entity_id
_entity_poly.type
_entity_poly.pdbx_seq_one_letter_code
_entity_poly.pdbx_strand_id
1 'polypeptide(L)'
;MAALSPPSPLPADASRPSAAAGPEQPGGAEKPVPRQRKSSAHSAQVQIQNRRRAYLQRHPAYFTSVEHELADPVLYERLVRRHQSAAEREAEGRAKGYGRTLEADLVRGETKLTDLRAAAGTAGTATTTGVEEMWDQPAESQAHGVQLWQAFLTHRFVKGRDEEFDYAPVDGNEAYDDLARIEAEEQWFDDEEPTRADDVAALEGETGVQDF
;
A
#
# COMPACT_ATOMS: atom_id res chain seq x y z
N MET A 1 -51.07 -40.33 57.30
CA MET A 1 -50.85 -39.13 58.13
C MET A 1 -51.20 -37.92 57.30
N ALA A 2 -51.85 -36.89 57.86
CA ALA A 2 -52.23 -35.68 57.14
C ALA A 2 -52.14 -34.45 58.06
N ALA A 3 -51.53 -33.39 57.55
CA ALA A 3 -51.39 -32.06 58.16
C ALA A 3 -50.94 -31.08 57.04
N LEU A 4 -51.21 -29.78 57.01
CA LEU A 4 -52.28 -28.90 57.51
C LEU A 4 -51.75 -27.46 57.29
N SER A 5 -52.17 -26.76 56.21
CA SER A 5 -52.26 -25.27 56.08
C SER A 5 -51.01 -24.39 56.38
N PRO A 6 -51.07 -23.04 56.24
CA PRO A 6 -51.75 -22.17 55.25
C PRO A 6 -50.75 -21.18 54.55
N PRO A 7 -51.19 -20.28 53.64
CA PRO A 7 -50.32 -19.31 52.93
C PRO A 7 -50.39 -17.84 53.45
N SER A 8 -49.58 -16.96 52.82
CA SER A 8 -49.57 -15.46 52.90
C SER A 8 -48.93 -14.82 54.14
N PRO A 9 -48.54 -13.51 54.13
CA PRO A 9 -48.74 -12.47 53.10
C PRO A 9 -47.48 -11.70 52.63
N LEU A 10 -47.68 -10.73 51.73
CA LEU A 10 -46.73 -9.66 51.37
C LEU A 10 -46.73 -8.52 52.42
N PRO A 11 -45.61 -7.80 52.62
CA PRO A 11 -45.60 -6.39 52.98
C PRO A 11 -45.54 -5.48 51.74
N ALA A 12 -45.92 -4.21 51.86
CA ALA A 12 -45.91 -3.25 50.75
C ALA A 12 -45.39 -1.86 51.15
N ASP A 13 -44.87 -1.17 50.12
CA ASP A 13 -44.78 0.29 49.96
C ASP A 13 -43.68 1.10 50.68
N ALA A 14 -43.47 2.31 50.14
CA ALA A 14 -42.83 3.51 50.70
C ALA A 14 -41.30 3.54 50.90
N SER A 15 -40.58 4.03 49.87
CA SER A 15 -39.64 5.17 50.01
C SER A 15 -39.26 5.80 48.65
N ARG A 16 -39.20 7.14 48.60
CA ARG A 16 -38.59 7.93 47.50
C ARG A 16 -37.08 8.10 47.75
N PRO A 17 -36.29 8.35 46.69
CA PRO A 17 -35.82 9.72 46.43
C PRO A 17 -36.38 10.26 45.10
N SER A 18 -36.73 11.54 44.93
CA SER A 18 -36.00 12.79 45.22
C SER A 18 -34.86 13.04 44.23
N ALA A 19 -34.81 14.25 43.68
CA ALA A 19 -34.01 14.56 42.50
C ALA A 19 -32.54 14.86 42.80
N ALA A 20 -31.66 14.45 41.90
CA ALA A 20 -30.33 15.03 41.71
C ALA A 20 -30.04 15.01 40.21
N ALA A 21 -29.90 16.20 39.60
CA ALA A 21 -29.40 16.29 38.23
C ALA A 21 -27.88 16.09 38.27
N GLY A 22 -27.38 15.03 37.62
CA GLY A 22 -25.94 14.92 37.34
C GLY A 22 -25.54 15.97 36.31
N PRO A 23 -24.32 16.54 36.38
CA PRO A 23 -23.88 17.53 35.41
C PRO A 23 -23.79 16.91 34.00
N GLU A 24 -24.17 17.69 32.99
CA GLU A 24 -23.83 17.36 31.60
C GLU A 24 -22.31 17.28 31.48
N GLN A 25 -21.78 16.11 31.13
CA GLN A 25 -20.39 15.98 30.72
C GLN A 25 -20.24 16.75 29.39
N PRO A 26 -19.41 17.81 29.32
CA PRO A 26 -19.15 18.47 28.05
C PRO A 26 -18.56 17.43 27.09
N GLY A 27 -19.05 17.39 25.85
CA GLY A 27 -18.78 16.31 24.90
C GLY A 27 -17.29 16.00 24.78
N GLY A 28 -16.86 14.91 25.43
CA GLY A 28 -15.46 14.50 25.44
C GLY A 28 -15.04 14.18 24.02
N ALA A 29 -14.06 14.94 23.49
CA ALA A 29 -13.56 14.74 22.14
C ALA A 29 -13.17 13.26 21.96
N GLU A 30 -13.83 12.58 21.02
CA GLU A 30 -13.68 11.15 20.78
C GLU A 30 -12.31 10.88 20.15
N LYS A 31 -11.28 10.81 21.00
CA LYS A 31 -9.91 10.56 20.59
C LYS A 31 -9.87 9.27 19.77
N PRO A 32 -9.45 9.30 18.49
CA PRO A 32 -9.58 8.16 17.60
C PRO A 32 -8.84 6.96 18.18
N VAL A 33 -9.54 5.84 18.33
CA VAL A 33 -9.01 4.63 18.97
C VAL A 33 -7.72 4.21 18.24
N PRO A 34 -6.57 4.10 18.94
CA PRO A 34 -5.31 3.75 18.30
C PRO A 34 -5.42 2.43 17.53
N ARG A 35 -5.03 2.45 16.26
CA ARG A 35 -4.97 1.23 15.43
C ARG A 35 -4.07 0.21 16.11
N GLN A 36 -4.51 -1.05 16.19
CA GLN A 36 -3.71 -2.09 16.84
C GLN A 36 -2.34 -2.23 16.17
N ARG A 37 -1.29 -2.35 16.98
CA ARG A 37 0.08 -2.44 16.49
C ARG A 37 0.26 -3.70 15.65
N LYS A 38 0.80 -3.52 14.45
CA LYS A 38 1.17 -4.60 13.52
C LYS A 38 2.17 -5.55 14.19
N SER A 39 2.17 -6.83 13.80
CA SER A 39 3.19 -7.79 14.24
C SER A 39 4.56 -7.43 13.65
N SER A 40 5.64 -7.80 14.37
CA SER A 40 7.02 -7.51 13.95
C SER A 40 7.37 -8.09 12.56
N ALA A 41 6.87 -9.28 12.24
CA ALA A 41 7.01 -9.88 10.92
C ALA A 41 6.30 -9.07 9.82
N HIS A 42 5.12 -8.51 10.10
CA HIS A 42 4.41 -7.67 9.15
C HIS A 42 5.06 -6.29 8.99
N SER A 43 5.59 -5.68 10.06
CA SER A 43 6.35 -4.42 9.92
C SER A 43 7.64 -4.63 9.12
N ALA A 44 8.37 -5.72 9.33
CA ALA A 44 9.54 -6.08 8.52
C ALA A 44 9.18 -6.29 7.04
N GLN A 45 8.06 -6.97 6.76
CA GLN A 45 7.57 -7.15 5.39
C GLN A 45 7.17 -5.81 4.73
N VAL A 46 6.61 -4.87 5.49
CA VAL A 46 6.29 -3.52 5.00
C VAL A 46 7.55 -2.69 4.75
N GLN A 47 8.57 -2.78 5.63
CA GLN A 47 9.87 -2.14 5.42
C GLN A 47 10.53 -2.63 4.12
N ILE A 48 10.59 -3.95 3.89
CA ILE A 48 11.10 -4.54 2.64
C ILE A 48 10.32 -4.01 1.41
N GLN A 49 8.98 -3.98 1.47
CA GLN A 49 8.17 -3.43 0.38
C GLN A 49 8.42 -1.93 0.14
N ASN A 50 8.73 -1.16 1.17
CA ASN A 50 9.04 0.26 1.06
C ASN A 50 10.45 0.51 0.50
N ARG A 51 11.46 -0.23 0.97
CA ARG A 51 12.83 -0.22 0.39
C ARG A 51 12.80 -0.52 -1.11
N ARG A 52 12.04 -1.54 -1.52
CA ARG A 52 11.83 -1.90 -2.93
C ARG A 52 11.12 -0.81 -3.75
N ARG A 53 10.16 -0.08 -3.17
CA ARG A 53 9.53 1.08 -3.84
C ARG A 53 10.52 2.24 -4.04
N ALA A 54 11.28 2.59 -3.01
CA ALA A 54 12.29 3.65 -3.10
C ALA A 54 13.44 3.28 -4.07
N TYR A 55 13.80 1.99 -4.16
CA TYR A 55 14.70 1.50 -5.21
C TYR A 55 14.16 1.79 -6.61
N LEU A 56 12.92 1.40 -6.92
CA LEU A 56 12.32 1.61 -8.25
C LEU A 56 12.21 3.11 -8.62
N GLN A 57 11.87 3.97 -7.66
CA GLN A 57 11.83 5.43 -7.86
C GLN A 57 13.20 6.00 -8.25
N ARG A 58 14.28 5.46 -7.68
CA ARG A 58 15.66 5.87 -7.98
C ARG A 58 16.24 5.19 -9.24
N HIS A 59 15.66 4.07 -9.69
CA HIS A 59 16.16 3.26 -10.80
C HIS A 59 15.12 3.08 -11.93
N PRO A 60 14.68 4.16 -12.61
CA PRO A 60 13.70 4.07 -13.69
C PRO A 60 14.17 3.20 -14.88
N ALA A 61 15.47 2.96 -15.01
CA ALA A 61 16.06 2.06 -16.00
C ALA A 61 15.54 0.61 -15.90
N TYR A 62 15.09 0.16 -14.71
CA TYR A 62 14.44 -1.13 -14.52
C TYR A 62 13.27 -1.31 -15.51
N PHE A 63 12.35 -0.33 -15.57
CA PHE A 63 11.19 -0.37 -16.48
C PHE A 63 11.54 -0.30 -17.98
N THR A 64 12.80 -0.06 -18.35
CA THR A 64 13.29 -0.09 -19.73
C THR A 64 13.98 -1.40 -20.12
N SER A 65 14.08 -2.37 -19.20
CA SER A 65 14.62 -3.70 -19.50
C SER A 65 13.68 -4.50 -20.39
N VAL A 66 14.24 -5.05 -21.48
CA VAL A 66 13.52 -5.93 -22.44
C VAL A 66 13.11 -7.26 -21.79
N GLU A 67 13.86 -7.72 -20.80
CA GLU A 67 13.60 -8.99 -20.10
C GLU A 67 12.22 -9.05 -19.45
N HIS A 68 11.71 -7.90 -19.01
CA HIS A 68 10.39 -7.81 -18.40
C HIS A 68 9.25 -8.21 -19.35
N GLU A 69 9.43 -8.14 -20.68
CA GLU A 69 8.44 -8.63 -21.65
C GLU A 69 8.16 -10.13 -21.52
N LEU A 70 9.14 -10.89 -21.01
CA LEU A 70 9.03 -12.33 -20.76
C LEU A 70 8.34 -12.63 -19.41
N ALA A 71 8.18 -11.64 -18.52
CA ALA A 71 7.49 -11.82 -17.24
C ALA A 71 5.98 -12.03 -17.38
N ASP A 72 5.36 -11.43 -18.40
CA ASP A 72 4.03 -11.79 -18.91
C ASP A 72 3.88 -11.31 -20.38
N PRO A 73 4.16 -12.18 -21.37
CA PRO A 73 4.04 -11.82 -22.78
C PRO A 73 2.60 -11.52 -23.25
N VAL A 74 1.58 -12.05 -22.55
CA VAL A 74 0.17 -11.86 -22.91
C VAL A 74 -0.29 -10.47 -22.44
N LEU A 75 0.08 -10.10 -21.21
CA LEU A 75 -0.20 -8.79 -20.64
C LEU A 75 0.57 -7.70 -21.39
N TYR A 76 1.85 -7.91 -21.69
CA TYR A 76 2.65 -6.98 -22.49
C TYR A 76 2.11 -6.82 -23.92
N GLU A 77 1.67 -7.90 -24.57
CA GLU A 77 1.00 -7.79 -25.87
C GLU A 77 -0.30 -6.98 -25.79
N ARG A 78 -1.15 -7.27 -24.80
CA ARG A 78 -2.45 -6.62 -24.61
C ARG A 78 -2.33 -5.13 -24.30
N LEU A 79 -1.41 -4.75 -23.42
CA LEU A 79 -1.25 -3.36 -22.94
C LEU A 79 -0.34 -2.52 -23.85
N VAL A 80 0.80 -3.06 -24.27
CA VAL A 80 1.84 -2.30 -24.99
C VAL A 80 1.80 -2.58 -26.48
N ARG A 81 2.05 -3.84 -26.91
CA ARG A 81 2.15 -4.13 -28.35
C ARG A 81 0.87 -3.81 -29.13
N ARG A 82 -0.32 -3.92 -28.53
CA ARG A 82 -1.58 -3.57 -29.21
C ARG A 82 -1.65 -2.10 -29.63
N HIS A 83 -1.03 -1.19 -28.88
CA HIS A 83 -1.14 0.26 -29.09
C HIS A 83 0.03 0.91 -29.84
N GLN A 84 1.11 0.16 -30.10
CA GLN A 84 2.20 0.58 -30.99
C GLN A 84 1.74 0.69 -32.47
N SER A 85 2.44 1.49 -33.27
CA SER A 85 2.33 1.49 -34.73
C SER A 85 3.08 0.30 -35.39
N ALA A 86 2.85 0.07 -36.68
CA ALA A 86 3.59 -0.95 -37.43
C ALA A 86 5.09 -0.64 -37.50
N ALA A 87 5.44 0.63 -37.79
CA ALA A 87 6.83 1.08 -37.90
C ALA A 87 7.61 0.96 -36.59
N GLU A 88 6.98 1.23 -35.45
CA GLU A 88 7.58 1.00 -34.12
C GLU A 88 7.87 -0.49 -33.91
N ARG A 89 6.90 -1.39 -34.15
CA ARG A 89 7.10 -2.85 -34.03
C ARG A 89 8.21 -3.37 -34.96
N GLU A 90 8.33 -2.83 -36.18
CA GLU A 90 9.39 -3.19 -37.12
C GLU A 90 10.76 -2.66 -36.72
N ALA A 91 10.85 -1.48 -36.08
CA ALA A 91 12.09 -0.98 -35.50
C ALA A 91 12.49 -1.80 -34.26
N GLU A 92 11.53 -2.08 -33.39
CA GLU A 92 11.70 -2.81 -32.14
C GLU A 92 12.07 -4.28 -32.38
N GLY A 93 11.40 -4.97 -33.30
CA GLY A 93 11.75 -6.35 -33.69
C GLY A 93 13.14 -6.46 -34.34
N ARG A 94 13.57 -5.43 -35.07
CA ARG A 94 14.96 -5.34 -35.58
C ARG A 94 15.98 -5.08 -34.48
N ALA A 95 15.62 -4.34 -33.43
CA ALA A 95 16.50 -4.06 -32.29
C ALA A 95 16.65 -5.26 -31.34
N LYS A 96 15.54 -5.97 -31.04
CA LYS A 96 15.52 -7.17 -30.17
C LYS A 96 16.01 -8.43 -30.88
N GLY A 97 15.89 -8.48 -32.20
CA GLY A 97 16.29 -9.62 -33.02
C GLY A 97 15.34 -10.82 -32.92
N TYR A 98 15.70 -11.87 -33.66
CA TYR A 98 14.83 -13.04 -33.85
C TYR A 98 14.72 -13.95 -32.61
N GLY A 99 15.80 -14.07 -31.83
CA GLY A 99 15.85 -14.94 -30.63
C GLY A 99 14.82 -14.55 -29.57
N ARG A 100 14.88 -13.31 -29.06
CA ARG A 100 13.89 -12.80 -28.08
C ARG A 100 12.45 -12.81 -28.62
N THR A 101 12.26 -12.65 -29.93
CA THR A 101 10.94 -12.79 -30.55
C THR A 101 10.42 -14.22 -30.45
N LEU A 102 11.25 -15.23 -30.78
CA LEU A 102 10.91 -16.64 -30.62
C LEU A 102 10.63 -17.03 -29.16
N GLU A 103 11.42 -16.52 -28.21
CA GLU A 103 11.22 -16.80 -26.78
C GLU A 103 9.90 -16.23 -26.26
N ALA A 104 9.57 -14.98 -26.61
CA ALA A 104 8.29 -14.36 -26.26
C ALA A 104 7.07 -15.04 -26.93
N ASP A 105 7.25 -15.65 -28.11
CA ASP A 105 6.21 -16.46 -28.76
C ASP A 105 6.12 -17.88 -28.17
N LEU A 106 7.24 -18.48 -27.74
CA LEU A 106 7.29 -19.77 -27.04
C LEU A 106 6.55 -19.70 -25.69
N VAL A 107 6.94 -18.76 -24.83
CA VAL A 107 6.32 -18.59 -23.50
C VAL A 107 4.82 -18.31 -23.64
N ARG A 108 4.40 -17.49 -24.61
CA ARG A 108 2.98 -17.23 -24.89
C ARG A 108 2.23 -18.49 -25.35
N GLY A 109 2.90 -19.37 -26.11
CA GLY A 109 2.39 -20.69 -26.46
C GLY A 109 2.19 -21.59 -25.23
N GLU A 110 3.13 -21.58 -24.30
CA GLU A 110 3.08 -22.33 -23.04
C GLU A 110 1.99 -21.81 -22.09
N THR A 111 1.87 -20.48 -21.91
CA THR A 111 0.77 -19.86 -21.16
C THR A 111 -0.58 -20.28 -21.75
N LYS A 112 -0.78 -20.10 -23.06
CA LYS A 112 -2.03 -20.44 -23.74
C LYS A 112 -2.38 -21.94 -23.65
N LEU A 113 -1.38 -22.82 -23.71
CA LEU A 113 -1.59 -24.26 -23.54
C LEU A 113 -1.92 -24.61 -22.07
N THR A 114 -1.34 -23.90 -21.12
CA THR A 114 -1.65 -24.01 -19.69
C THR A 114 -3.06 -23.52 -19.37
N ASP A 115 -3.50 -22.40 -19.95
CA ASP A 115 -4.87 -21.88 -19.83
C ASP A 115 -5.90 -22.86 -20.42
N LEU A 116 -5.63 -23.39 -21.61
CA LEU A 116 -6.47 -24.43 -22.24
C LEU A 116 -6.51 -25.70 -21.40
N ARG A 117 -5.40 -26.08 -20.74
CA ARG A 117 -5.33 -27.21 -19.81
C ARG A 117 -6.10 -26.95 -18.51
N ALA A 118 -6.07 -25.73 -17.98
CA ALA A 118 -6.85 -25.34 -16.81
C ALA A 118 -8.35 -25.36 -17.13
N ALA A 119 -8.76 -24.75 -18.26
CA ALA A 119 -10.14 -24.73 -18.73
C ALA A 119 -10.69 -26.13 -19.06
N ALA A 120 -9.86 -27.04 -19.60
CA ALA A 120 -10.23 -28.43 -19.84
C ALA A 120 -10.19 -29.31 -18.56
N GLY A 121 -9.41 -28.91 -17.55
CA GLY A 121 -9.19 -29.70 -16.33
C GLY A 121 -10.14 -29.35 -15.17
N THR A 122 -10.54 -28.10 -15.00
CA THR A 122 -11.35 -27.67 -13.84
C THR A 122 -12.22 -26.45 -14.15
N ALA A 123 -13.53 -26.67 -14.16
CA ALA A 123 -14.51 -25.58 -14.11
C ALA A 123 -14.54 -24.98 -12.69
N GLY A 124 -13.69 -23.99 -12.43
CA GLY A 124 -13.76 -23.15 -11.22
C GLY A 124 -12.54 -23.25 -10.31
N THR A 125 -11.52 -22.43 -10.59
CA THR A 125 -10.64 -21.86 -9.55
C THR A 125 -10.31 -20.43 -9.98
N ALA A 126 -11.21 -19.49 -9.69
CA ALA A 126 -10.88 -18.07 -9.77
C ALA A 126 -9.86 -17.75 -8.67
N THR A 127 -8.79 -17.03 -9.02
CA THR A 127 -7.73 -16.65 -8.08
C THR A 127 -8.33 -15.90 -6.88
N THR A 128 -7.91 -16.28 -5.66
CA THR A 128 -8.60 -15.94 -4.40
C THR A 128 -8.37 -14.50 -3.90
N THR A 129 -8.42 -13.54 -4.82
CA THR A 129 -8.40 -12.09 -4.57
C THR A 129 -9.49 -11.46 -5.41
N GLY A 130 -10.67 -11.21 -4.82
CA GLY A 130 -11.83 -10.61 -5.47
C GLY A 130 -11.69 -9.10 -5.74
N VAL A 131 -10.51 -8.68 -6.18
CA VAL A 131 -10.12 -7.33 -6.55
C VAL A 131 -9.59 -7.45 -7.98
N GLU A 132 -10.23 -6.79 -8.96
CA GLU A 132 -9.60 -6.60 -10.26
C GLU A 132 -8.30 -5.83 -10.04
N GLU A 133 -7.17 -6.41 -10.46
CA GLU A 133 -5.91 -5.70 -10.35
C GLU A 133 -5.88 -4.59 -11.42
N MET A 134 -5.24 -3.46 -11.12
CA MET A 134 -5.36 -2.25 -11.96
C MET A 134 -4.96 -2.48 -13.43
N TRP A 135 -4.00 -3.38 -13.68
CA TRP A 135 -3.53 -3.74 -15.02
C TRP A 135 -4.44 -4.72 -15.78
N ASP A 136 -5.45 -5.33 -15.15
CA ASP A 136 -6.42 -6.20 -15.82
C ASP A 136 -7.32 -5.40 -16.78
N GLN A 137 -7.54 -4.12 -16.45
CA GLN A 137 -8.29 -3.16 -17.28
C GLN A 137 -7.71 -3.01 -18.69
N PRO A 138 -8.53 -2.69 -19.70
CA PRO A 138 -8.04 -2.45 -21.06
C PRO A 138 -7.25 -1.13 -21.14
N ALA A 139 -6.11 -1.16 -21.84
CA ALA A 139 -5.39 0.06 -22.18
C ALA A 139 -6.22 0.92 -23.15
N GLU A 140 -6.44 2.19 -22.81
CA GLU A 140 -7.15 3.14 -23.67
C GLU A 140 -6.23 3.81 -24.70
N SER A 141 -4.94 3.91 -24.37
CA SER A 141 -3.90 4.55 -25.20
C SER A 141 -2.54 3.89 -24.95
N GLN A 142 -1.57 4.16 -25.84
CA GLN A 142 -0.18 3.69 -25.70
C GLN A 142 0.44 4.13 -24.35
N ALA A 143 0.21 5.38 -23.94
CA ALA A 143 0.71 5.90 -22.66
C ALA A 143 0.04 5.22 -21.45
N HIS A 144 -1.30 5.03 -21.50
CA HIS A 144 -2.03 4.32 -20.44
C HIS A 144 -1.58 2.85 -20.35
N GLY A 145 -1.40 2.16 -21.49
CA GLY A 145 -0.89 0.78 -21.51
C GLY A 145 0.51 0.64 -20.91
N VAL A 146 1.41 1.58 -21.18
CA VAL A 146 2.75 1.62 -20.54
C VAL A 146 2.65 1.89 -19.03
N GLN A 147 1.72 2.73 -18.56
CA GLN A 147 1.51 2.97 -17.13
C GLN A 147 0.95 1.73 -16.42
N LEU A 148 -0.03 1.04 -17.00
CA LEU A 148 -0.56 -0.22 -16.47
C LEU A 148 0.52 -1.32 -16.41
N TRP A 149 1.37 -1.39 -17.44
CA TRP A 149 2.51 -2.30 -17.48
C TRP A 149 3.56 -1.98 -16.41
N GLN A 150 3.92 -0.71 -16.22
CA GLN A 150 4.81 -0.27 -15.15
C GLN A 150 4.23 -0.54 -13.75
N ALA A 151 2.90 -0.43 -13.58
CA ALA A 151 2.23 -0.78 -12.33
C ALA A 151 2.29 -2.30 -12.04
N PHE A 152 2.08 -3.15 -13.05
CA PHE A 152 2.29 -4.59 -12.95
C PHE A 152 3.73 -4.93 -12.54
N LEU A 153 4.73 -4.37 -13.23
CA LEU A 153 6.14 -4.59 -12.91
C LEU A 153 6.52 -4.08 -11.52
N THR A 154 5.95 -2.94 -11.10
CA THR A 154 6.11 -2.40 -9.73
C THR A 154 5.52 -3.37 -8.70
N HIS A 155 4.33 -3.93 -8.94
CA HIS A 155 3.72 -4.90 -8.04
C HIS A 155 4.54 -6.20 -7.97
N ARG A 156 4.94 -6.75 -9.12
CA ARG A 156 5.80 -7.93 -9.24
C ARG A 156 7.09 -7.76 -8.44
N PHE A 157 7.81 -6.65 -8.63
CA PHE A 157 9.06 -6.34 -7.93
C PHE A 157 8.86 -6.17 -6.42
N VAL A 158 7.92 -5.31 -6.01
CA VAL A 158 7.67 -5.01 -4.59
C VAL A 158 7.27 -6.27 -3.81
N LYS A 159 6.47 -7.17 -4.43
CA LYS A 159 6.11 -8.47 -3.82
C LYS A 159 7.25 -9.49 -3.81
N GLY A 160 8.35 -9.29 -4.54
CA GLY A 160 9.46 -10.24 -4.64
C GLY A 160 9.18 -11.38 -5.61
N ARG A 161 8.47 -11.08 -6.71
CA ARG A 161 8.09 -12.03 -7.77
C ARG A 161 8.91 -11.82 -9.06
N ASP A 162 10.05 -11.14 -8.95
CA ASP A 162 11.08 -11.13 -10.00
C ASP A 162 12.24 -12.04 -9.59
N GLU A 163 12.22 -13.27 -10.08
CA GLU A 163 13.21 -14.31 -9.71
C GLU A 163 14.58 -14.09 -10.37
N GLU A 164 14.68 -13.18 -11.35
CA GLU A 164 15.93 -12.80 -12.01
C GLU A 164 16.68 -11.67 -11.28
N PHE A 165 16.02 -10.96 -10.35
CA PHE A 165 16.59 -9.83 -9.62
C PHE A 165 17.13 -10.22 -8.24
N ASP A 166 18.40 -9.90 -7.96
CA ASP A 166 18.95 -10.02 -6.60
C ASP A 166 18.42 -8.91 -5.67
N TYR A 167 17.49 -9.28 -4.79
CA TYR A 167 16.94 -8.38 -3.79
C TYR A 167 17.88 -8.09 -2.59
N ALA A 168 18.94 -8.87 -2.36
CA ALA A 168 19.81 -8.68 -1.20
C ALA A 168 20.38 -7.24 -1.04
N PRO A 169 20.92 -6.58 -2.10
CA PRO A 169 21.40 -5.18 -2.02
C PRO A 169 20.30 -4.12 -1.86
N VAL A 170 19.02 -4.49 -1.92
CA VAL A 170 17.86 -3.60 -1.74
C VAL A 170 17.19 -3.84 -0.39
N ASP A 171 16.85 -5.10 -0.09
CA ASP A 171 16.11 -5.49 1.11
C ASP A 171 16.90 -5.22 2.40
N GLY A 172 18.22 -5.39 2.36
CA GLY A 172 19.11 -5.13 3.50
C GLY A 172 19.57 -3.68 3.64
N ASN A 173 19.16 -2.77 2.76
CA ASN A 173 19.79 -1.46 2.59
C ASN A 173 18.93 -0.31 3.14
N GLU A 174 19.33 0.20 4.31
CA GLU A 174 18.68 1.29 5.05
C GLU A 174 18.67 2.63 4.28
N ALA A 175 19.55 2.81 3.28
CA ALA A 175 19.53 4.01 2.43
C ALA A 175 18.28 4.11 1.54
N TYR A 176 17.41 3.10 1.52
CA TYR A 176 16.08 3.12 0.88
C TYR A 176 14.91 3.28 1.87
N ASP A 177 15.16 3.45 3.17
CA ASP A 177 14.12 3.73 4.18
C ASP A 177 13.69 5.22 4.19
N ASP A 178 13.64 5.87 3.02
CA ASP A 178 13.24 7.27 2.86
C ASP A 178 11.92 7.58 3.56
N LEU A 179 10.94 6.69 3.43
CA LEU A 179 9.62 6.84 4.05
C LEU A 179 9.67 6.77 5.59
N ALA A 180 10.54 5.93 6.17
CA ALA A 180 10.67 5.84 7.63
C ALA A 180 11.45 7.02 8.20
N ARG A 181 12.37 7.61 7.42
CA ARG A 181 13.00 8.89 7.74
C ARG A 181 12.00 10.04 7.70
N ILE A 182 11.20 10.14 6.63
CA ILE A 182 10.18 11.19 6.49
C ILE A 182 9.12 11.06 7.60
N GLU A 183 8.62 9.85 7.88
CA GLU A 183 7.65 9.60 8.97
C GLU A 183 8.24 9.97 10.36
N ALA A 184 9.55 9.82 10.57
CA ALA A 184 10.22 10.25 11.80
C ALA A 184 10.53 11.76 11.85
N GLU A 185 10.77 12.41 10.71
CA GLU A 185 10.95 13.86 10.59
C GLU A 185 9.60 14.58 10.78
N GLU A 186 8.51 14.10 10.16
CA GLU A 186 7.14 14.58 10.38
C GLU A 186 6.69 14.42 11.84
N GLN A 187 6.95 13.25 12.46
CA GLN A 187 6.70 13.02 13.89
C GLN A 187 7.46 14.00 14.80
N TRP A 188 8.67 14.43 14.41
CA TRP A 188 9.45 15.41 15.17
C TRP A 188 8.92 16.84 15.01
N PHE A 189 8.46 17.22 13.81
CA PHE A 189 7.79 18.52 13.60
C PHE A 189 6.43 18.61 14.31
N ASP A 190 5.66 17.52 14.38
CA ASP A 190 4.38 17.47 15.13
C ASP A 190 4.59 17.58 16.66
N ASP A 191 5.74 17.12 17.17
CA ASP A 191 6.13 17.23 18.59
C ASP A 191 6.81 18.59 18.92
N GLU A 192 7.17 19.41 17.93
CA GLU A 192 7.81 20.74 18.11
C GLU A 192 6.76 21.85 18.18
N GLU A 193 6.40 22.31 19.39
CA GLU A 193 5.51 23.47 19.55
C GLU A 193 6.14 24.73 18.91
N PRO A 194 5.48 25.38 17.93
CA PRO A 194 6.08 26.46 17.15
C PRO A 194 6.19 27.74 17.97
N THR A 195 7.31 27.92 18.66
CA THR A 195 7.61 29.12 19.45
C THR A 195 7.68 30.35 18.56
N ARG A 196 6.77 31.30 18.79
CA ARG A 196 6.73 32.56 18.07
C ARG A 196 7.84 33.48 18.59
N ALA A 197 8.37 34.35 17.74
CA ALA A 197 9.33 35.38 18.16
C ALA A 197 8.75 36.38 19.19
N ASP A 198 7.44 36.36 19.41
CA ASP A 198 6.73 37.14 20.43
C ASP A 198 6.61 36.39 21.79
N ASP A 199 6.89 35.07 21.82
CA ASP A 199 6.75 34.22 23.02
C ASP A 199 8.05 34.10 23.83
N VAL A 200 9.20 34.44 23.23
CA VAL A 200 10.45 34.66 23.97
C VAL A 200 10.30 35.94 24.79
N ALA A 201 10.08 35.76 26.10
CA ALA A 201 9.81 36.84 27.05
C ALA A 201 10.77 38.03 26.85
N ALA A 202 10.19 39.24 26.81
CA ALA A 202 10.90 40.47 26.50
C ALA A 202 12.22 40.58 27.28
N LEU A 203 13.34 40.65 26.56
CA LEU A 203 14.66 40.73 27.20
C LEU A 203 14.77 42.07 27.94
N GLU A 204 14.65 42.03 29.27
CA GLU A 204 14.95 43.14 30.18
C GLU A 204 16.47 43.40 30.18
N GLY A 205 16.93 44.05 29.10
CA GLY A 205 18.33 44.40 28.85
C GLY A 205 18.48 45.90 28.61
N GLU A 206 18.52 46.69 29.68
CA GLU A 206 18.81 48.12 29.62
C GLU A 206 20.20 48.39 29.01
N THR A 207 20.28 49.19 27.95
CA THR A 207 21.45 50.06 27.62
C THR A 207 21.15 50.92 26.38
N GLY A 208 21.27 52.25 26.45
CA GLY A 208 20.99 53.14 25.31
C GLY A 208 20.93 54.64 25.64
N VAL A 209 22.07 55.26 25.96
CA VAL A 209 22.16 56.58 26.61
C VAL A 209 23.31 57.42 25.98
N GLN A 210 23.11 58.61 25.39
CA GLN A 210 21.85 59.27 25.00
C GLN A 210 21.70 59.31 23.45
N ASP A 211 21.62 60.41 22.68
CA ASP A 211 21.79 61.87 22.85
C ASP A 211 20.85 62.64 21.88
N PHE A 212 20.69 63.96 22.09
CA PHE A 212 19.88 64.88 21.26
C PHE A 212 20.59 66.23 21.07
#